data_AF-A0A1L7D3T9-F1
#
_entry.id   AF-A0A1L7D3T9-F1
#
_cell.length_a   1.000
_cell.length_b   1.000
_cell.length_c   1.000
_cell.angle_alpha   90.00
_cell.angle_beta   90.00
_cell.angle_gamma   90.00
#
_symmetry.space_group_name_H-M   'P 1'
#
loop_
_entity.id
_entity.type
_entity.pdbx_description
1 polymer ?
#
loop_
_entity_poly.entity_id
_entity_poly.type
_entity_poly.pdbx_seq_one_letter_code
_entity_poly.pdbx_strand_id
1 'polypeptide(L)'
;MIGQELFEHPRRQYPLFGITPQDELRAVVESPNLLESDFLTEEQIEAVEKVLDDNPDNVLTFDPDEDVWITGPEEEIEKMFAQREAFVEALISGEDPGI
;
A
#
# COMPACT_ATOMS: atom_id res chain seq x y z
N MET A 1 7.89 6.85 -20.58
CA MET A 1 6.63 6.08 -20.51
C MET A 1 6.39 5.89 -19.03
N ILE A 2 5.39 6.57 -18.46
CA ILE A 2 5.29 6.72 -17.00
C ILE A 2 4.92 5.37 -16.36
N GLY A 3 4.18 4.51 -17.07
CA GLY A 3 3.74 3.20 -16.62
C GLY A 3 4.86 2.21 -16.33
N GLN A 4 5.91 2.15 -17.15
CA GLN A 4 7.06 1.27 -16.88
C GLN A 4 7.82 1.71 -15.63
N GLU A 5 7.99 3.02 -15.43
CA GLU A 5 8.65 3.54 -14.22
C GLU A 5 7.82 3.35 -12.95
N LEU A 6 6.48 3.32 -13.06
CA LEU A 6 5.60 3.02 -11.93
C LEU A 6 5.59 1.53 -11.58
N PHE A 7 5.80 0.65 -12.55
CA PHE A 7 6.01 -0.78 -12.29
C PHE A 7 7.38 -1.06 -11.66
N GLU A 8 8.43 -0.38 -12.13
CA GLU A 8 9.77 -0.49 -11.56
C GLU A 8 9.89 0.22 -10.19
N HIS A 9 9.05 1.23 -9.94
CA HIS A 9 9.01 1.99 -8.68
C HIS A 9 7.57 2.30 -8.21
N PRO A 10 6.84 1.30 -7.66
CA PRO A 10 5.46 1.45 -7.17
C PRO A 10 5.27 2.60 -6.18
N ARG A 11 6.26 2.90 -5.32
CA ARG A 11 6.20 4.03 -4.36
C ARG A 11 6.01 5.40 -5.01
N ARG A 12 6.35 5.56 -6.29
CA ARG A 12 6.13 6.83 -7.02
C ARG A 12 4.65 7.14 -7.23
N GLN A 13 3.77 6.15 -7.10
CA GLN A 13 2.33 6.35 -7.15
C GLN A 13 1.79 7.00 -5.87
N TYR A 14 2.40 6.74 -4.70
CA TYR A 14 1.83 7.18 -3.42
C TYR A 14 1.54 8.68 -3.34
N PRO A 15 2.45 9.59 -3.77
CA PRO A 15 2.16 11.02 -3.74
C PRO A 15 1.03 11.45 -4.68
N LEU A 16 0.72 10.67 -5.73
CA LEU A 16 -0.37 10.97 -6.67
C LEU A 16 -1.75 10.72 -6.05
N PHE A 17 -1.81 9.80 -5.09
CA PHE A 17 -3.03 9.36 -4.40
C PHE A 17 -3.11 9.86 -2.95
N GLY A 18 -2.16 10.70 -2.51
CA GLY A 18 -2.10 11.15 -1.11
C GLY A 18 -1.83 10.01 -0.12
N ILE A 19 -1.17 8.95 -0.57
CA ILE A 19 -0.83 7.78 0.24
C ILE A 19 0.49 8.03 0.97
N THR A 20 0.55 7.64 2.24
CA THR A 20 1.73 7.74 3.09
C THR A 20 2.18 6.33 3.51
N PRO A 21 3.40 5.91 3.18
CA PRO A 21 3.94 4.65 3.67
C PRO A 21 4.29 4.75 5.16
N GLN A 22 3.97 3.70 5.91
CA GLN A 22 4.22 3.55 7.34
C GLN A 22 5.43 2.62 7.55
N ASP A 23 6.61 3.09 7.13
CA ASP A 23 7.87 2.33 7.27
C ASP A 23 8.21 2.03 8.74
N GLU A 24 7.83 2.92 9.67
CA GLU A 24 7.99 2.69 11.11
C GLU A 24 7.08 1.57 11.62
N LEU A 25 5.84 1.50 11.12
CA LEU A 25 4.89 0.44 11.47
C LEU A 25 5.39 -0.90 10.95
N ARG A 26 5.97 -0.96 9.75
CA ARG A 26 6.58 -2.18 9.19
C ARG A 26 7.68 -2.76 10.08
N ALA A 27 8.42 -1.93 10.82
CA ALA A 27 9.48 -2.40 11.71
C ALA A 27 8.94 -3.13 12.96
N VAL A 28 7.67 -2.92 13.30
CA VAL A 28 7.02 -3.46 14.51
C VAL A 28 5.99 -4.53 14.14
N VAL A 29 5.17 -4.22 13.12
CA VAL A 29 4.13 -5.08 12.57
C VAL A 29 4.62 -5.63 11.25
N GLU A 30 4.96 -6.92 11.28
CA GLU A 30 5.39 -7.64 10.09
C GLU A 30 4.30 -7.68 9.01
N SER A 31 4.69 -8.11 7.81
CA SER A 31 3.76 -8.38 6.72
C SER A 31 2.64 -9.30 7.20
N PRO A 32 1.36 -9.03 6.85
CA PRO A 32 0.25 -9.94 7.17
C PRO A 32 0.50 -11.38 6.72
N ASN A 33 1.31 -11.57 5.68
CA ASN A 33 1.69 -12.90 5.16
C ASN A 33 2.75 -13.64 6.01
N LEU A 34 3.42 -12.92 6.92
CA LEU A 34 4.48 -13.45 7.78
C LEU A 34 4.06 -13.56 9.25
N LEU A 35 2.88 -13.04 9.61
CA LEU A 35 2.35 -13.16 10.95
C LEU A 35 2.21 -14.65 11.32
N GLU A 36 3.04 -15.10 12.27
CA GLU A 36 2.99 -16.48 12.79
C GLU A 36 1.69 -16.78 13.56
N SER A 37 0.95 -15.74 13.93
CA SER A 37 -0.27 -15.76 14.74
C SER A 37 -1.30 -14.83 14.12
N ASP A 38 -2.57 -15.27 14.09
CA ASP A 38 -3.72 -14.44 13.67
C ASP A 38 -3.97 -13.23 14.60
N PHE A 39 -3.23 -13.16 15.72
CA PHE A 39 -3.31 -12.08 16.70
C PHE A 39 -2.01 -11.30 16.75
N LEU A 40 -2.14 -9.98 16.68
CA LEU A 40 -1.09 -9.02 16.98
C LEU A 40 -0.75 -9.03 18.49
N THR A 41 0.51 -8.79 18.81
CA THR A 41 0.95 -8.53 20.19
C THR A 41 0.43 -7.18 20.69
N GLU A 42 0.43 -6.95 22.00
CA GLU A 42 0.02 -5.63 22.57
C GLU A 42 0.85 -4.48 21.98
N GLU A 43 2.17 -4.66 21.82
CA GLU A 43 3.06 -3.67 21.20
C GLU A 43 2.68 -3.35 19.75
N GLN A 44 2.29 -4.39 18.98
CA GLN A 44 1.84 -4.23 17.60
C GLN A 44 0.50 -3.52 17.51
N ILE A 45 -0.42 -3.83 18.44
CA ILE A 45 -1.72 -3.15 18.53
C ILE A 45 -1.51 -1.67 18.84
N GLU A 46 -0.70 -1.32 19.84
CA GLU A 46 -0.40 0.08 20.16
C GLU A 46 0.21 0.84 18.97
N ALA A 47 1.09 0.19 18.20
CA ALA A 47 1.67 0.79 17.01
C ALA A 47 0.62 1.05 15.92
N VAL A 48 -0.32 0.12 15.70
CA VAL A 48 -1.44 0.28 14.75
C VAL A 48 -2.39 1.38 15.22
N GLU A 49 -2.79 1.36 16.48
CA GLU A 49 -3.69 2.36 17.06
C GLU A 49 -3.11 3.77 16.94
N LYS A 50 -1.82 3.94 17.24
CA LYS A 50 -1.14 5.22 17.06
C LYS A 50 -1.20 5.74 15.62
N VAL A 51 -0.99 4.87 14.63
CA VAL A 51 -1.05 5.26 13.22
C VAL A 51 -2.47 5.71 12.84
N LEU A 52 -3.49 5.03 13.34
CA LEU A 52 -4.89 5.39 13.11
C LEU A 52 -5.27 6.70 13.80
N ASP A 53 -4.81 6.91 15.04
CA ASP A 53 -5.02 8.16 15.79
C ASP A 53 -4.36 9.36 15.10
N ASP A 54 -3.16 9.17 14.53
CA ASP A 54 -2.45 10.20 13.77
C ASP A 54 -3.11 10.48 12.40
N ASN A 55 -3.97 9.58 11.90
CA ASN A 55 -4.60 9.64 10.59
C ASN A 55 -6.12 9.35 10.64
N PRO A 56 -6.93 10.14 11.36
CA PRO A 56 -8.32 9.79 11.67
C PRO A 56 -9.25 9.73 10.45
N ASP A 57 -8.91 10.43 9.37
CA ASP A 57 -9.70 10.48 8.13
C ASP A 57 -9.20 9.47 7.08
N ASN A 58 -8.11 8.74 7.36
CA ASN A 58 -7.51 7.80 6.42
C ASN A 58 -7.74 6.36 6.89
N VAL A 59 -7.72 5.44 5.93
CA VAL A 59 -7.66 4.01 6.21
C VAL A 59 -6.21 3.54 6.27
N LEU A 60 -5.96 2.52 7.08
CA LEU A 60 -4.69 1.79 7.12
C LEU A 60 -4.86 0.46 6.40
N THR A 61 -3.98 0.18 5.44
CA THR A 61 -3.95 -1.11 4.73
C THR A 61 -2.51 -1.53 4.45
N PHE A 62 -2.34 -2.70 3.84
CA PHE A 62 -1.05 -3.26 3.47
C PHE A 62 -0.85 -3.26 1.95
N ASP A 63 0.27 -2.71 1.48
CA ASP A 63 0.70 -2.78 0.09
C ASP A 63 1.62 -3.99 -0.12
N PRO A 64 1.16 -5.06 -0.79
CA PRO A 64 1.94 -6.29 -0.97
C PRO A 64 3.08 -6.14 -1.99
N ASP A 65 3.00 -5.18 -2.92
CA ASP A 65 4.04 -5.00 -3.95
C ASP A 65 5.32 -4.38 -3.33
N GLU A 66 5.14 -3.55 -2.31
CA GLU A 66 6.23 -2.86 -1.59
C GLU A 66 6.51 -3.44 -0.19
N ASP A 67 5.71 -4.43 0.22
CA ASP A 67 5.75 -5.07 1.54
C ASP A 67 5.73 -4.04 2.69
N VAL A 68 4.79 -3.10 2.63
CA VAL A 68 4.72 -1.98 3.58
C VAL A 68 3.27 -1.61 3.92
N TRP A 69 3.04 -1.23 5.17
CA TRP A 69 1.77 -0.63 5.58
C TRP A 69 1.62 0.78 5.00
N ILE A 70 0.41 1.15 4.58
CA ILE A 70 0.13 2.45 3.96
C ILE A 70 -1.13 3.08 4.56
N THR A 71 -1.13 4.40 4.70
CA THR A 71 -2.32 5.19 5.05
C THR A 71 -2.72 6.13 3.92
N GLY A 72 -4.01 6.34 3.75
CA GLY A 72 -4.55 7.30 2.78
C GLY A 72 -6.07 7.26 2.72
N PRO A 73 -6.69 8.13 1.91
CA PRO A 73 -8.13 8.06 1.68
C PRO A 73 -8.49 6.72 1.02
N GLU A 74 -9.55 6.07 1.50
CA GLU A 74 -9.99 4.76 1.01
C GLU A 74 -10.18 4.74 -0.51
N GLU A 75 -10.91 5.72 -1.06
CA GLU A 75 -11.15 5.83 -2.50
C GLU A 75 -9.86 5.97 -3.32
N GLU A 76 -8.82 6.63 -2.78
CA GLU A 76 -7.57 6.85 -3.49
C GLU A 76 -6.68 5.60 -3.46
N ILE A 77 -6.69 4.87 -2.34
CA ILE A 77 -6.05 3.55 -2.23
C ILE A 77 -6.69 2.55 -3.20
N GLU A 78 -8.01 2.50 -3.26
CA GLU A 78 -8.73 1.64 -4.21
C GLU A 78 -8.38 1.99 -5.66
N LYS A 79 -8.36 3.28 -6.01
CA LYS A 79 -7.96 3.74 -7.36
C LYS A 79 -6.52 3.35 -7.68
N MET A 80 -5.60 3.47 -6.72
CA MET A 80 -4.21 3.07 -6.92
C MET A 80 -4.10 1.58 -7.24
N PHE A 81 -4.72 0.71 -6.43
CA PHE A 81 -4.67 -0.73 -6.66
C PHE A 81 -5.36 -1.12 -7.98
N ALA A 82 -6.50 -0.51 -8.31
CA ALA A 82 -7.16 -0.71 -9.60
C ALA A 82 -6.28 -0.28 -10.78
N GLN A 83 -5.53 0.82 -10.67
CA GLN A 83 -4.57 1.22 -11.71
C GLN A 83 -3.44 0.20 -11.88
N ARG A 84 -2.92 -0.36 -10.78
CA ARG A 84 -1.90 -1.41 -10.87
C ARG A 84 -2.43 -2.68 -11.51
N GLU A 85 -3.64 -3.11 -11.15
CA GLU A 85 -4.28 -4.28 -11.74
C GLU A 85 -4.53 -4.09 -13.24
N ALA A 86 -5.09 -2.95 -13.64
CA ALA A 86 -5.30 -2.61 -15.04
C ALA A 86 -3.99 -2.55 -15.84
N PHE A 87 -2.91 -2.04 -15.23
CA PHE A 87 -1.59 -2.03 -15.85
C PHE A 87 -1.06 -3.45 -16.10
N VAL A 88 -1.19 -4.35 -15.11
CA VAL A 88 -0.78 -5.75 -15.25
C VAL A 88 -1.63 -6.47 -16.29
N GLU A 89 -2.94 -6.23 -16.33
CA GLU A 89 -3.85 -6.82 -17.33
C GLU A 89 -3.50 -6.38 -18.76
N ALA A 90 -3.19 -5.09 -18.96
CA ALA A 90 -2.73 -4.58 -20.25
C ALA A 90 -1.42 -5.25 -20.71
N LEU A 91 -0.46 -5.43 -19.80
CA LEU A 91 0.78 -6.15 -20.10
C LEU A 91 0.54 -7.62 -20.48
N ILE A 92 -0.35 -8.31 -19.76
CA ILE A 92 -0.69 -9.72 -20.03
C ILE A 92 -1.39 -9.87 -21.39
N SER A 93 -2.25 -8.92 -21.75
CA SER A 93 -2.99 -8.90 -23.02
C SER A 93 -2.16 -8.41 -24.21
N GLY A 94 -0.95 -7.88 -23.97
CA GLY A 94 -0.09 -7.32 -25.02
C GLY A 94 -0.56 -5.95 -25.51
N GLU A 95 -1.42 -5.29 -24.75
CA GLU A 95 -1.85 -3.91 -24.98
C GLU A 95 -0.80 -2.94 -24.42
N ASP A 96 -0.72 -1.74 -25.00
CA ASP A 96 0.08 -0.66 -24.40
C ASP A 96 -0.66 -0.15 -23.15
N PRO A 97 -0.10 -0.33 -21.95
CA PRO A 97 -0.76 0.10 -20.72
C PRO A 97 -0.98 1.61 -20.64
N GLY A 98 -0.31 2.42 -21.50
CA GLY A 98 -0.69 3.81 -21.76
C GLY A 98 -0.55 4.80 -20.60
N ILE A 99 -0.04 4.37 -19.44
CA ILE A 99 0.22 5.26 -18.29
C ILE A 99 1.47 6.11 -18.53
#